data_AF-A0A7X0X7X7-F1
#
_entry.id   AF-A0A7X0X7X7-F1
#
_cell.length_a   1.000
_cell.length_b   1.000
_cell.length_c   1.000
_cell.angle_alpha   90.00
_cell.angle_beta   90.00
_cell.angle_gamma   90.00
#
_symmetry.space_group_name_H-M   'P 1'
#
loop_
_entity.id
_entity.type
_entity.pdbx_description
1 polymer ?
#
loop_
_entity_poly.entity_id
_entity_poly.type
_entity_poly.pdbx_seq_one_letter_code
_entity_poly.pdbx_strand_id
1 'polypeptide(L)'
;MLKQFSPDKMLNTPFGITAEQLRKMGKTTILTDLDNTLLAWDQLDATDEVINWFTILKEEGIKVMIFSNNNEERVARVAKAIDVPYLARAKKPLGGNFRWALKEMNATPEETVMIGDQIMTDIFGGNRQKLTTIFVRPVKQTDGMATKLNRMMESIILKRLAKKNKLKWEESL
;
A
#
# COMPACT_ATOMS: atom_id res chain seq x y z
N MET A 1 -1.08 17.61 -12.76
CA MET A 1 -0.25 16.41 -13.00
C MET A 1 0.50 15.94 -11.75
N LEU A 2 1.44 16.70 -11.16
CA LEU A 2 2.26 16.21 -10.04
C LEU A 2 1.47 15.83 -8.77
N LYS A 3 0.32 16.47 -8.49
CA LYS A 3 -0.49 16.20 -7.29
C LYS A 3 -0.94 14.73 -7.20
N GLN A 4 -1.29 14.09 -8.32
CA GLN A 4 -1.72 12.69 -8.31
C GLN A 4 -0.58 11.71 -8.00
N PHE A 5 0.67 12.14 -8.11
CA PHE A 5 1.84 11.36 -7.74
C PHE A 5 2.38 11.73 -6.36
N SER A 6 1.79 12.73 -5.70
CA SER A 6 2.18 13.12 -4.34
C SER A 6 1.44 12.24 -3.34
N PRO A 7 2.14 11.53 -2.46
CA PRO A 7 1.48 10.82 -1.37
C PRO A 7 0.96 11.81 -0.32
N ASP A 8 -0.09 11.43 0.41
CA ASP A 8 -0.59 12.21 1.55
C ASP A 8 0.34 12.06 2.76
N LYS A 9 0.89 10.85 2.95
CA LYS A 9 1.79 10.50 4.05
C LYS A 9 2.97 9.66 3.56
N MET A 10 4.11 9.78 4.24
CA MET A 10 5.32 9.02 3.92
C MET A 10 5.90 8.36 5.17
N LEU A 11 5.96 7.03 5.21
CA LEU A 11 6.43 6.28 6.37
C LEU A 11 7.65 5.43 6.05
N ASN A 12 8.56 5.28 7.02
CA ASN A 12 9.70 4.38 6.87
C ASN A 12 9.26 2.90 6.84
N THR A 13 8.15 2.58 7.49
CA THR A 13 7.58 1.23 7.56
C THR A 13 6.05 1.31 7.63
N PRO A 14 5.31 0.35 7.06
CA PRO A 14 3.86 0.25 7.27
C PRO A 14 3.49 -0.07 8.73
N PHE A 15 4.40 -0.68 9.51
CA PHE A 15 4.10 -1.16 10.86
C PHE A 15 3.93 -0.05 11.90
N GLY A 16 4.28 1.20 11.56
CA GLY A 16 3.98 2.38 12.36
C GLY A 16 2.53 2.87 12.26
N ILE A 17 1.68 2.18 11.52
CA ILE A 17 0.25 2.49 11.35
C ILE A 17 -0.55 1.71 12.40
N THR A 18 -1.22 2.43 13.29
CA THR A 18 -2.13 1.86 14.29
C THR A 18 -3.60 2.12 13.95
N ALA A 19 -4.50 1.28 14.47
CA ALA A 19 -5.94 1.49 14.32
C ALA A 19 -6.41 2.82 14.92
N GLU A 20 -5.82 3.26 16.04
CA GLU A 20 -6.15 4.54 16.68
C GLU A 20 -5.85 5.73 15.76
N GLN A 21 -4.69 5.75 15.12
CA GLN A 21 -4.31 6.81 14.17
C GLN A 21 -5.25 6.83 12.96
N LEU A 22 -5.58 5.65 12.42
CA LEU A 22 -6.52 5.52 11.31
C LEU A 22 -7.91 6.06 11.68
N ARG A 23 -8.45 5.68 12.84
CA ARG A 23 -9.74 6.17 13.33
C ARG A 23 -9.74 7.69 13.53
N LYS A 24 -8.66 8.27 14.08
CA LYS A 24 -8.50 9.73 14.21
C LYS A 24 -8.55 10.44 12.85
N MET A 25 -8.12 9.77 11.78
CA MET A 25 -8.21 10.25 10.40
C MET A 25 -9.55 9.91 9.71
N GLY A 26 -10.49 9.27 10.40
CA GLY A 26 -11.74 8.78 9.82
C GLY A 26 -11.56 7.59 8.87
N LYS A 27 -10.49 6.80 9.05
CA LYS A 27 -10.15 5.65 8.21
C LYS A 27 -10.44 4.34 8.92
N THR A 28 -11.09 3.43 8.22
CA THR A 28 -11.56 2.13 8.73
C THR A 28 -11.12 0.98 7.83
N THR A 29 -10.64 1.28 6.62
CA THR A 29 -10.29 0.29 5.60
C THR A 29 -8.90 0.55 5.03
N ILE A 30 -8.14 -0.51 4.84
CA ILE A 30 -6.81 -0.49 4.23
C ILE A 30 -6.81 -1.38 2.98
N LEU A 31 -6.36 -0.82 1.87
CA LEU A 31 -5.82 -1.57 0.75
C LEU A 31 -4.30 -1.48 0.83
N THR A 32 -3.60 -2.61 0.90
CA THR A 32 -2.14 -2.62 1.00
C THR A 32 -1.53 -3.42 -0.13
N ASP A 33 -0.47 -2.89 -0.73
CA ASP A 33 0.43 -3.72 -1.53
C ASP A 33 1.16 -4.75 -0.64
N LEU A 34 1.80 -5.73 -1.28
CA LEU A 34 2.48 -6.85 -0.63
C LEU A 34 4.00 -6.76 -0.76
N ASP A 35 4.50 -6.84 -1.99
CA ASP A 35 5.92 -7.03 -2.25
C ASP A 35 6.64 -5.68 -2.27
N ASN A 36 7.76 -5.60 -1.57
CA ASN A 36 8.47 -4.39 -1.21
C ASN A 36 7.66 -3.39 -0.36
N THR A 37 6.40 -3.68 -0.01
CA THR A 37 5.61 -2.91 0.95
C THR A 37 5.61 -3.57 2.34
N LEU A 38 5.10 -4.80 2.44
CA LEU A 38 5.02 -5.56 3.70
C LEU A 38 6.16 -6.57 3.83
N LEU A 39 6.59 -7.15 2.71
CA LEU A 39 7.61 -8.19 2.63
C LEU A 39 8.58 -7.88 1.51
N ALA A 40 9.82 -8.34 1.61
CA ALA A 40 10.69 -8.40 0.44
C ALA A 40 10.08 -9.32 -0.62
N TRP A 41 10.29 -9.01 -1.91
CA TRP A 41 9.69 -9.78 -3.01
C TRP A 41 10.13 -11.26 -3.07
N ASP A 42 11.29 -11.58 -2.48
CA ASP A 42 11.87 -12.93 -2.40
C ASP A 42 11.55 -13.66 -1.08
N GLN A 43 10.90 -12.97 -0.13
CA GLN A 43 10.47 -13.54 1.15
C GLN A 43 9.15 -14.29 0.97
N LEU A 44 9.19 -15.63 0.86
CA LEU A 44 8.05 -16.45 0.46
C LEU A 44 6.88 -16.47 1.47
N ASP A 45 7.18 -16.42 2.76
CA ASP A 45 6.21 -16.56 3.84
C ASP A 45 6.05 -15.25 4.61
N ALA A 46 4.86 -15.06 5.21
CA ALA A 46 4.62 -13.92 6.10
C ALA A 46 5.54 -14.02 7.33
N THR A 47 6.10 -12.88 7.75
CA THR A 47 6.86 -12.78 9.00
C THR A 47 5.92 -12.61 10.18
N ASP A 48 6.40 -12.91 11.39
CA ASP A 48 5.64 -12.69 12.63
C ASP A 48 5.22 -11.22 12.79
N GLU A 49 6.07 -10.27 12.37
CA GLU A 49 5.76 -8.84 12.38
C GLU A 49 4.54 -8.51 11.50
N VAL A 50 4.50 -9.06 10.28
CA VAL A 50 3.35 -8.89 9.37
C VAL A 50 2.11 -9.53 9.97
N ILE A 51 2.19 -10.78 10.44
CA ILE A 51 1.04 -11.50 11.02
C ILE A 51 0.48 -10.71 12.22
N ASN A 52 1.36 -10.26 13.12
CA ASN A 52 0.98 -9.49 14.30
C ASN A 52 0.33 -8.16 13.93
N TRP A 53 0.89 -7.43 12.96
CA TRP A 53 0.33 -6.15 12.52
C TRP A 53 -1.10 -6.29 11.98
N PHE A 54 -1.35 -7.29 11.13
CA PHE A 54 -2.70 -7.58 10.64
C PHE A 54 -3.64 -8.09 11.73
N THR A 55 -3.15 -8.89 12.67
CA THR A 55 -3.95 -9.40 13.80
C THR A 55 -4.47 -8.24 14.65
N ILE A 56 -3.58 -7.34 15.06
CA ILE A 56 -3.95 -6.15 15.85
C ILE A 56 -4.96 -5.29 15.10
N LEU A 57 -4.75 -5.03 13.81
CA LEU A 57 -5.69 -4.24 13.00
C LEU A 57 -7.07 -4.90 12.91
N LYS A 58 -7.11 -6.23 12.72
CA LYS A 58 -8.36 -7.01 12.64
C LYS A 58 -9.10 -7.01 13.97
N GLU A 59 -8.39 -7.21 15.09
CA GLU A 59 -8.97 -7.15 16.44
C GLU A 59 -9.54 -5.76 16.76
N GLU A 60 -8.90 -4.71 16.25
CA GLU A 60 -9.37 -3.33 16.31
C GLU A 60 -10.40 -3.00 15.21
N GLY A 61 -10.93 -3.97 14.48
CA GLY A 61 -12.00 -3.77 13.50
C GLY A 61 -11.61 -2.93 12.27
N ILE A 62 -10.31 -2.79 11.98
CA ILE A 62 -9.82 -2.22 10.72
C ILE A 62 -9.88 -3.31 9.64
N LYS A 63 -10.62 -3.03 8.57
CA LYS A 63 -10.73 -3.95 7.43
C LYS A 63 -9.46 -3.84 6.58
N VAL A 64 -8.77 -4.95 6.32
CA VAL A 64 -7.55 -4.94 5.49
C VAL A 64 -7.69 -5.92 4.33
N MET A 65 -7.33 -5.47 3.12
CA MET A 65 -7.23 -6.32 1.93
C MET A 65 -5.84 -6.18 1.31
N ILE A 66 -5.23 -7.32 0.95
CA ILE A 66 -4.02 -7.32 0.13
C ILE A 66 -4.40 -7.04 -1.33
N PHE A 67 -3.82 -6.00 -1.92
CA PHE A 67 -4.14 -5.52 -3.25
C PHE A 67 -2.85 -5.43 -4.09
N SER A 68 -2.47 -6.53 -4.74
CA SER A 68 -1.14 -6.73 -5.31
C SER A 68 -1.17 -6.98 -6.83
N ASN A 69 -0.17 -6.47 -7.55
CA ASN A 69 0.04 -6.77 -8.96
C ASN A 69 0.72 -8.14 -9.21
N ASN A 70 1.13 -8.85 -8.15
CA ASN A 70 1.79 -10.15 -8.27
C ASN A 70 0.80 -11.28 -8.61
N ASN A 71 1.32 -12.48 -8.84
CA ASN A 71 0.56 -13.65 -9.22
C ASN A 71 -0.25 -14.23 -8.04
N GLU A 72 -1.24 -15.05 -8.39
CA GLU A 72 -2.17 -15.67 -7.43
C GLU A 72 -1.45 -16.49 -6.36
N GLU A 73 -0.52 -17.35 -6.77
CA GLU A 73 0.20 -18.26 -5.87
C GLU A 73 0.94 -17.49 -4.77
N ARG A 74 1.66 -16.43 -5.14
CA ARG A 74 2.39 -15.57 -4.22
C ARG A 74 1.46 -14.87 -3.23
N VAL A 75 0.40 -14.24 -3.73
CA VAL A 75 -0.50 -13.44 -2.89
C VAL A 75 -1.33 -14.34 -1.98
N ALA A 76 -1.89 -15.43 -2.51
CA ALA A 76 -2.71 -16.38 -1.76
C ALA A 76 -1.92 -17.04 -0.62
N ARG A 77 -0.64 -17.37 -0.85
CA ARG A 77 0.23 -17.96 0.18
C ARG A 77 0.33 -17.07 1.41
N VAL A 78 0.60 -15.78 1.22
CA VAL A 78 0.70 -14.81 2.32
C VAL A 78 -0.68 -14.51 2.91
N ALA A 79 -1.68 -14.26 2.07
CA ALA A 79 -3.04 -13.93 2.52
C ALA A 79 -3.66 -15.04 3.39
N LYS A 80 -3.39 -16.31 3.05
CA LYS A 80 -3.83 -17.47 3.83
C LYS A 80 -3.20 -17.53 5.22
N ALA A 81 -1.93 -17.16 5.35
CA ALA A 81 -1.24 -17.16 6.65
C ALA A 81 -1.82 -16.10 7.61
N ILE A 82 -2.36 -15.01 7.07
CA ILE A 82 -2.84 -13.84 7.81
C ILE A 82 -4.39 -13.84 7.94
N ASP A 83 -5.07 -14.69 7.16
CA ASP A 83 -6.55 -14.78 7.11
C ASP A 83 -7.21 -13.44 6.74
N VAL A 84 -6.84 -12.92 5.57
CA VAL A 84 -7.36 -11.67 5.00
C VAL A 84 -7.77 -11.80 3.53
N PRO A 85 -8.78 -11.03 3.08
CA PRO A 85 -9.14 -10.99 1.67
C PRO A 85 -8.00 -10.41 0.83
N TYR A 86 -7.95 -10.80 -0.44
CA TYR A 86 -6.95 -10.30 -1.36
C TYR A 86 -7.48 -10.18 -2.80
N LEU A 87 -6.79 -9.35 -3.58
CA LEU A 87 -6.84 -9.37 -5.04
C LEU A 87 -5.41 -9.47 -5.59
N ALA A 88 -5.10 -10.61 -6.20
CA ALA A 88 -3.89 -10.77 -7.00
C ALA A 88 -4.10 -10.19 -8.40
N ARG A 89 -3.01 -9.95 -9.13
CA ARG A 89 -3.03 -9.34 -10.47
C ARG A 89 -3.95 -8.11 -10.52
N ALA A 90 -3.86 -7.27 -9.50
CA ALA A 90 -4.71 -6.10 -9.31
C ALA A 90 -4.59 -5.06 -10.44
N LYS A 91 -3.57 -5.15 -11.30
CA LYS A 91 -3.33 -4.24 -12.43
C LYS A 91 -3.38 -2.76 -12.04
N LYS A 92 -2.88 -2.41 -10.86
CA LYS A 92 -2.62 -1.02 -10.46
C LYS A 92 -1.75 -0.35 -11.53
N PRO A 93 -2.05 0.89 -11.98
CA PRO A 93 -2.96 1.86 -11.38
C PRO A 93 -4.39 1.88 -11.96
N LEU A 94 -4.86 0.82 -12.62
CA LEU A 94 -6.18 0.81 -13.26
C LEU A 94 -7.31 0.89 -12.21
N GLY A 95 -8.15 1.91 -12.32
CA GLY A 95 -9.18 2.19 -11.30
C GLY A 95 -10.32 1.17 -11.19
N GLY A 96 -10.51 0.30 -12.20
CA GLY A 96 -11.55 -0.73 -12.17
C GLY A 96 -11.40 -1.67 -10.96
N ASN A 97 -10.18 -2.13 -10.70
CA ASN A 97 -9.90 -3.07 -9.62
C ASN A 97 -9.90 -2.40 -8.25
N PHE A 98 -9.56 -1.11 -8.16
CA PHE A 98 -9.75 -0.35 -6.92
C PHE A 98 -11.24 -0.25 -6.55
N ARG A 99 -12.12 0.05 -7.52
CA ARG A 99 -13.57 0.10 -7.27
C ARG A 99 -14.14 -1.26 -6.89
N TRP A 100 -13.64 -2.33 -7.51
CA TRP A 100 -13.98 -3.69 -7.12
C TRP A 100 -13.57 -3.97 -5.67
N ALA A 101 -12.32 -3.64 -5.28
CA ALA A 101 -11.82 -3.84 -3.93
C ALA A 101 -12.63 -3.07 -2.88
N LEU A 102 -12.97 -1.80 -3.16
CA LEU A 102 -13.84 -0.99 -2.31
C LEU A 102 -15.23 -1.63 -2.12
N LYS A 103 -15.83 -2.15 -3.21
CA LYS A 103 -17.12 -2.83 -3.16
C LYS A 103 -17.05 -4.11 -2.33
N GLU A 104 -16.02 -4.93 -2.55
CA GLU A 104 -15.81 -6.19 -1.83
C GLU A 104 -15.61 -5.94 -0.33
N MET A 105 -14.88 -4.87 0.01
CA MET A 105 -14.65 -4.46 1.39
C MET A 105 -15.82 -3.69 2.02
N ASN A 106 -16.91 -3.47 1.27
CA ASN A 106 -18.02 -2.60 1.65
C ASN A 106 -17.52 -1.27 2.25
N ALA A 107 -16.68 -0.58 1.49
CA ALA A 107 -15.98 0.62 1.93
C ALA A 107 -16.11 1.77 0.92
N THR A 108 -16.00 3.01 1.40
CA THR A 108 -15.93 4.20 0.54
C THR A 108 -14.48 4.69 0.37
N PRO A 109 -14.17 5.46 -0.69
CA PRO A 109 -12.85 6.09 -0.84
C PRO A 109 -12.44 6.94 0.36
N GLU A 110 -13.41 7.63 0.99
CA GLU A 110 -13.19 8.57 2.09
C GLU A 110 -12.70 7.87 3.37
N GLU A 111 -13.12 6.63 3.61
CA GLU A 111 -12.70 5.85 4.78
C GLU A 111 -11.55 4.87 4.48
N THR A 112 -11.04 4.85 3.25
CA THR A 112 -10.03 3.89 2.80
C THR A 112 -8.66 4.54 2.59
N VAL A 113 -7.61 3.84 3.02
CA VAL A 113 -6.21 4.18 2.72
C VAL A 113 -5.62 3.17 1.72
N MET A 114 -4.76 3.66 0.82
CA MET A 114 -3.89 2.83 -0.02
C MET A 114 -2.46 2.92 0.50
N ILE A 115 -1.86 1.79 0.86
CA ILE A 115 -0.48 1.68 1.34
C ILE A 115 0.36 0.97 0.27
N GLY A 116 1.49 1.56 -0.11
CA GLY A 116 2.40 0.92 -1.06
C GLY A 116 3.73 1.64 -1.24
N ASP A 117 4.69 0.98 -1.87
CA ASP A 117 6.05 1.45 -2.08
C ASP A 117 6.29 1.97 -3.52
N GLN A 118 5.26 1.97 -4.37
CA GLN A 118 5.36 2.44 -5.75
C GLN A 118 4.45 3.65 -6.02
N ILE A 119 5.06 4.71 -6.53
CA ILE A 119 4.34 5.95 -6.87
C ILE A 119 3.47 5.78 -8.10
N MET A 120 3.97 5.06 -9.10
CA MET A 120 3.28 4.96 -10.40
C MET A 120 2.05 4.04 -10.37
N THR A 121 1.97 3.16 -9.37
CA THR A 121 0.91 2.16 -9.23
C THR A 121 0.04 2.47 -8.03
N ASP A 122 0.59 2.46 -6.82
CA ASP A 122 -0.15 2.58 -5.57
C ASP A 122 -0.61 4.02 -5.33
N ILE A 123 0.33 4.97 -5.32
CA ILE A 123 0.04 6.37 -5.00
C ILE A 123 -0.79 7.00 -6.13
N PHE A 124 -0.37 6.82 -7.38
CA PHE A 124 -1.12 7.33 -8.52
C PHE A 124 -2.51 6.68 -8.65
N GLY A 125 -2.61 5.37 -8.45
CA GLY A 125 -3.89 4.64 -8.48
C GLY A 125 -4.84 5.09 -7.38
N GLY A 126 -4.35 5.12 -6.13
CA GLY A 126 -5.12 5.53 -4.95
C GLY A 126 -5.61 6.98 -5.06
N ASN A 127 -4.73 7.91 -5.42
CA ASN A 127 -5.09 9.32 -5.60
C ASN A 127 -6.15 9.53 -6.69
N ARG A 128 -6.08 8.76 -7.80
CA ARG A 128 -7.11 8.82 -8.86
C ARG A 128 -8.47 8.34 -8.40
N GLN A 129 -8.51 7.47 -7.39
CA GLN A 129 -9.74 6.97 -6.78
C GLN A 129 -10.12 7.77 -5.52
N LYS A 130 -9.39 8.86 -5.19
CA LYS A 130 -9.61 9.72 -4.02
C LYS A 130 -9.39 9.04 -2.66
N LEU A 131 -8.64 7.94 -2.63
CA LEU A 131 -8.17 7.36 -1.37
C LEU A 131 -7.09 8.25 -0.75
N THR A 132 -6.94 8.15 0.57
CA THR A 132 -5.72 8.64 1.22
C THR A 132 -4.56 7.70 0.91
N THR A 133 -3.43 8.22 0.48
CA THR A 133 -2.28 7.42 0.05
C THR A 133 -1.11 7.54 1.02
N ILE A 134 -0.59 6.39 1.45
CA ILE A 134 0.55 6.28 2.35
C ILE A 134 1.68 5.60 1.57
N PHE A 135 2.73 6.35 1.29
CA PHE A 135 3.91 5.86 0.61
C PHE A 135 4.92 5.33 1.63
N VAL A 136 5.32 4.06 1.51
CA VAL A 136 6.29 3.46 2.43
C VAL A 136 7.64 3.29 1.75
N ARG A 137 8.71 3.21 2.56
CA ARG A 137 10.02 2.84 2.00
C ARG A 137 9.99 1.37 1.55
N PRO A 138 10.60 1.06 0.40
CA PRO A 138 10.65 -0.31 -0.08
C PRO A 138 11.51 -1.18 0.85
N VAL A 139 11.02 -2.36 1.20
CA VAL A 139 11.74 -3.32 2.07
C VAL A 139 13.09 -3.72 1.46
N LYS A 140 13.14 -3.93 0.14
CA LYS A 140 14.39 -4.06 -0.63
C LYS A 140 14.41 -3.09 -1.80
N GLN A 141 15.57 -2.51 -2.08
CA GLN A 141 15.78 -1.70 -3.29
C GLN A 141 15.92 -2.53 -4.57
N THR A 142 16.19 -3.83 -4.42
CA THR A 142 16.25 -4.76 -5.55
C THR A 142 14.85 -5.25 -5.89
N ASP A 143 14.58 -5.30 -7.17
CA ASP A 143 13.26 -5.48 -7.74
C ASP A 143 13.34 -6.56 -8.84
N GLY A 144 12.22 -7.23 -9.13
CA GLY A 144 12.12 -8.08 -10.31
C GLY A 144 12.39 -7.29 -11.61
N MET A 145 12.82 -7.96 -12.68
CA MET A 145 13.21 -7.29 -13.94
C MET A 145 12.14 -6.34 -14.51
N ALA A 146 10.85 -6.62 -14.26
CA ALA A 146 9.73 -5.85 -14.77
C ALA A 146 9.58 -4.43 -14.16
N THR A 147 10.12 -4.15 -12.97
CA THR A 147 9.90 -2.89 -12.23
C THR A 147 11.04 -1.87 -12.36
N LYS A 148 12.19 -2.25 -12.96
CA LYS A 148 13.37 -1.37 -13.09
C LYS A 148 13.10 -0.05 -13.84
N LEU A 149 12.34 -0.08 -14.93
CA LEU A 149 12.03 1.15 -15.70
C LEU A 149 11.13 2.11 -14.90
N ASN A 150 10.19 1.55 -14.12
CA ASN A 150 9.30 2.34 -13.26
C ASN A 150 10.10 3.07 -12.17
N ARG A 151 11.08 2.41 -11.54
CA ARG A 151 11.92 3.02 -10.49
C ARG A 151 12.72 4.23 -10.95
N MET A 152 13.19 4.22 -12.19
CA MET A 152 13.91 5.37 -12.75
C MET A 152 12.98 6.59 -12.88
N MET A 153 11.76 6.39 -13.38
CA MET A 153 10.75 7.45 -13.44
C MET A 153 10.33 7.91 -12.05
N GLU A 154 10.12 6.99 -11.11
CA GLU A 154 9.78 7.29 -9.72
C GLU A 154 10.85 8.14 -9.04
N SER A 155 12.13 7.82 -9.25
CA SER A 155 13.24 8.59 -8.71
C SER A 155 13.22 10.05 -9.20
N ILE A 156 12.85 10.29 -10.46
CA ILE A 156 12.69 11.64 -11.00
C ILE A 156 11.49 12.34 -10.36
N ILE A 157 10.36 11.64 -10.20
CA ILE A 157 9.15 12.17 -9.58
C ILE A 157 9.42 12.54 -8.12
N LEU A 158 10.03 11.65 -7.34
CA LEU A 158 10.41 11.89 -5.94
C LEU A 158 11.31 13.11 -5.78
N LYS A 159 12.35 13.24 -6.62
CA LYS A 159 13.23 14.42 -6.61
C LYS A 159 12.46 15.71 -6.88
N ARG A 160 11.52 15.69 -7.82
CA ARG A 160 10.66 16.85 -8.13
C ARG A 160 9.70 17.17 -6.99
N LEU A 161 9.13 16.14 -6.35
CA LEU A 161 8.22 16.31 -5.21
C LEU A 161 8.95 16.83 -3.98
N ALA A 162 10.13 16.30 -3.65
CA ALA A 162 10.95 16.75 -2.53
C ALA A 162 11.42 18.22 -2.69
N LYS A 163 11.62 18.69 -3.92
CA LYS A 163 11.94 20.09 -4.19
C LYS A 163 10.74 21.03 -4.02
N LYS A 164 9.52 20.52 -4.21
CA LYS A 164 8.29 21.33 -4.21
C LYS A 164 7.55 21.29 -2.88
N ASN A 165 7.60 20.17 -2.18
CA ASN A 165 6.93 19.91 -0.91
C ASN A 165 7.96 19.50 0.14
N LYS A 166 7.76 19.89 1.41
CA LYS A 166 8.50 19.33 2.55
C LYS A 166 8.02 17.91 2.85
N LEU A 167 8.28 16.98 1.93
CA LEU A 167 8.04 15.56 2.16
C LEU A 167 8.98 15.08 3.26
N LYS A 168 8.41 14.61 4.37
CA LYS A 168 9.16 14.08 5.51
C LYS A 168 8.79 12.62 5.69
N TRP A 169 9.82 11.79 5.85
CA TRP A 169 9.63 10.41 6.29
C TRP A 169 9.35 10.40 7.79
N GLU A 170 8.27 9.75 8.18
CA GLU A 170 7.82 9.59 9.56
C GLU A 170 7.92 8.10 9.96
N GLU A 171 8.04 7.82 11.26
CA GLU A 171 8.00 6.44 11.76
C GLU A 171 6.57 5.94 11.97
N SER A 172 5.60 6.86 12.12
CA SER A 172 4.19 6.57 12.41
C SER A 172 3.28 7.68 11.88
N LEU A 173 1.98 7.40 11.70
CA LEU A 173 0.98 8.34 11.14
C LEU A 173 0.68 9.58 11.99
#